data_AF-A0A7Y7XDT6-F1
#
_entry.id   AF-A0A7Y7XDT6-F1
#
_cell.length_a   1.000
_cell.length_b   1.000
_cell.length_c   1.000
_cell.angle_alpha   90.00
_cell.angle_beta   90.00
_cell.angle_gamma   90.00
#
_symmetry.space_group_name_H-M   'P 1'
#
loop_
_entity.id
_entity.type
_entity.pdbx_description
1 polymer ?
#
loop_
_entity_poly.entity_id
_entity_poly.type
_entity_poly.pdbx_seq_one_letter_code
_entity_poly.pdbx_strand_id
1 'polypeptide(L)'
;MEVVVHEDEIKSCLRARTLVHAGVTSCLTVTAILQNEIVGLHVVQFSADEVAYPQRLVLLMQRFNQRIHGRVIDALYIVAPLAFFPPDYEDEVQQMVINAPAATLIDITDSSEKGNDIYFIGSARVVQVQVGGRIVVRQQW
;
A
#
# COMPACT_ATOMS: atom_id res chain seq x y z
N MET A 1 -6.68 28.64 2.58
CA MET A 1 -5.68 27.56 2.71
C MET A 1 -6.44 26.29 2.41
N GLU A 2 -6.28 25.76 1.19
CA GLU A 2 -7.05 24.61 0.72
C GLU A 2 -6.64 23.38 1.52
N VAL A 3 -7.63 22.78 2.19
CA VAL A 3 -7.52 21.45 2.76
C VAL A 3 -7.42 20.52 1.56
N VAL A 4 -6.23 19.98 1.30
CA VAL A 4 -6.06 18.92 0.31
C VAL A 4 -6.74 17.68 0.89
N VAL A 5 -7.95 17.42 0.41
CA VAL A 5 -8.62 16.14 0.62
C VAL A 5 -7.82 15.12 -0.19
N HIS A 6 -7.04 14.29 0.48
CA HIS A 6 -6.37 13.17 -0.17
C HIS A 6 -7.44 12.11 -0.50
N GLU A 7 -7.86 12.09 -1.77
CA GLU A 7 -8.77 11.09 -2.32
C GLU A 7 -8.04 9.74 -2.47
N ASP A 8 -8.78 8.64 -2.46
CA ASP A 8 -8.23 7.32 -2.77
C ASP A 8 -7.52 7.35 -4.14
N GLU A 9 -6.26 6.92 -4.22
CA GLU A 9 -5.42 7.16 -5.39
C GLU A 9 -4.68 5.89 -5.86
N ILE A 10 -4.67 5.66 -7.18
CA ILE A 10 -3.78 4.69 -7.83
C ILE A 10 -2.72 5.48 -8.59
N LYS A 11 -1.45 5.27 -8.25
CA LYS A 11 -0.30 5.95 -8.86
C LYS A 11 0.67 4.94 -9.44
N SER A 12 1.36 5.33 -10.50
CA SER A 12 2.47 4.55 -11.05
C SER A 12 3.65 5.41 -11.45
N CYS A 13 4.86 4.88 -11.30
CA CYS A 13 6.10 5.58 -11.61
C CYS A 13 7.18 4.61 -12.11
N LEU A 14 8.15 5.14 -12.88
CA LEU A 14 9.29 4.34 -13.36
C LEU A 14 10.16 3.86 -12.18
N ARG A 15 10.69 2.64 -12.27
CA ARG A 15 11.37 1.89 -11.19
C ARG A 15 12.60 2.54 -10.54
N ALA A 16 13.10 3.67 -11.02
CA ALA A 16 14.22 4.39 -10.41
C ALA A 16 13.80 5.58 -9.53
N ARG A 17 12.50 5.82 -9.37
CA ARG A 17 11.93 7.01 -8.71
C ARG A 17 11.02 6.56 -7.58
N THR A 18 11.42 6.83 -6.36
CA THR A 18 10.71 6.49 -5.12
C THR A 18 9.20 6.76 -5.20
N LEU A 19 8.39 5.81 -4.73
CA LEU A 19 6.98 6.07 -4.41
C LEU A 19 6.87 6.36 -2.92
N VAL A 20 6.17 7.44 -2.55
CA VAL A 20 5.95 7.82 -1.16
C VAL A 20 4.46 7.86 -0.88
N HIS A 21 4.01 7.09 0.09
CA HIS A 21 2.68 7.21 0.68
C HIS A 21 2.84 7.96 2.00
N ALA A 22 2.40 9.21 2.06
CA ALA A 22 2.56 10.05 3.24
C ALA A 22 1.30 10.02 4.12
N GLY A 23 1.47 10.10 5.43
CA GLY A 23 0.34 10.22 6.37
C GLY A 23 -0.46 8.92 6.57
N VAL A 24 0.21 7.76 6.64
CA VAL A 24 -0.45 6.44 6.52
C VAL A 24 -1.20 5.98 7.79
N THR A 25 -1.68 6.88 8.65
CA THR A 25 -2.17 6.53 10.00
C THR A 25 -3.52 5.81 10.02
N SER A 26 -4.29 5.87 8.95
CA SER A 26 -5.64 5.29 8.86
C SER A 26 -5.98 4.85 7.44
N CYS A 27 -5.02 4.20 6.77
CA CYS A 27 -5.20 3.83 5.37
C CYS A 27 -4.53 2.51 5.05
N LEU A 28 -5.09 1.86 4.03
CA LEU A 28 -4.53 0.68 3.41
C LEU A 28 -3.70 1.12 2.21
N THR A 29 -2.47 0.65 2.16
CA THR A 29 -1.55 0.86 1.05
C THR A 29 -1.16 -0.48 0.44
N VAL A 30 -1.34 -0.64 -0.87
CA VAL A 30 -0.90 -1.82 -1.63
C VAL A 30 0.08 -1.36 -2.68
N THR A 31 1.28 -1.93 -2.72
CA THR A 31 2.31 -1.54 -3.68
C THR A 31 2.89 -2.77 -4.37
N ALA A 32 2.75 -2.82 -5.70
CA ALA A 32 3.37 -3.81 -6.56
C ALA A 32 4.63 -3.21 -7.21
N ILE A 33 5.74 -3.92 -7.05
CA ILE A 33 7.01 -3.60 -7.69
C ILE A 33 7.15 -4.50 -8.90
N LEU A 34 7.21 -3.90 -10.07
CA LEU A 34 7.29 -4.58 -11.36
C LEU A 34 8.67 -4.36 -11.98
N GLN A 35 8.97 -5.07 -13.06
CA GLN A 35 10.28 -5.01 -13.73
C GLN A 35 10.79 -3.59 -14.02
N ASN A 36 9.93 -2.67 -14.46
CA ASN A 36 10.30 -1.30 -14.86
C ASN A 36 9.43 -0.21 -14.22
N GLU A 37 8.51 -0.56 -13.34
CA GLU A 37 7.50 0.35 -12.79
C GLU A 37 7.17 -0.04 -11.34
N ILE A 38 6.81 0.94 -10.53
CA ILE A 38 6.17 0.73 -9.24
C ILE A 38 4.72 1.22 -9.39
N VAL A 39 3.77 0.39 -8.98
CA VAL A 39 2.34 0.73 -8.96
C VAL A 39 1.89 0.69 -7.50
N GLY A 40 1.33 1.79 -7.02
CA GLY A 40 0.78 1.90 -5.67
C GLY A 40 -0.70 2.25 -5.70
N LEU A 41 -1.44 1.64 -4.79
CA LEU A 41 -2.79 1.98 -4.42
C LEU A 41 -2.75 2.49 -2.96
N HIS A 42 -3.39 3.62 -2.72
CA HIS A 42 -3.56 4.22 -1.41
C HIS A 42 -5.06 4.45 -1.15
N VAL A 43 -5.60 3.84 -0.10
CA VAL A 43 -7.02 3.91 0.25
C VAL A 43 -7.17 4.42 1.68
N VAL A 44 -7.79 5.59 1.84
CA VAL A 44 -7.99 6.21 3.14
C VAL A 44 -9.30 5.71 3.76
N GLN A 45 -9.19 5.10 4.94
CA GLN A 45 -10.34 4.73 5.74
C GLN A 45 -10.71 5.92 6.63
N PHE A 46 -11.88 6.50 6.38
CA PHE A 46 -12.48 7.44 7.32
C PHE A 46 -13.34 6.64 8.31
N SER A 47 -13.11 6.85 9.60
CA SER A 47 -13.83 6.15 10.68
C SER A 47 -15.37 6.33 10.65
N ALA A 48 -15.88 7.27 9.86
CA ALA A 48 -17.32 7.51 9.69
C ALA A 48 -17.95 6.71 8.52
N ASP A 49 -17.17 5.98 7.73
CA ASP A 49 -17.62 5.38 6.47
C ASP A 49 -17.40 3.86 6.39
N GLU A 50 -17.90 3.14 7.39
CA GLU A 50 -17.73 1.69 7.49
C GLU A 50 -18.50 0.90 6.40
N VAL A 51 -19.55 1.49 5.81
CA VAL A 51 -20.41 0.80 4.83
C VAL A 51 -19.93 1.00 3.39
N ALA A 52 -19.50 2.21 3.01
CA ALA A 52 -19.06 2.45 1.64
C ALA A 52 -17.59 2.04 1.44
N TYR A 53 -16.76 2.08 2.50
CA TYR A 53 -15.34 1.73 2.41
C TYR A 53 -15.07 0.34 1.81
N PRO A 54 -15.73 -0.77 2.24
CA PRO A 54 -15.51 -2.09 1.63
C PRO A 54 -15.83 -2.12 0.13
N GLN A 55 -16.91 -1.45 -0.29
CA GLN A 55 -17.31 -1.39 -1.69
C GLN A 55 -16.31 -0.59 -2.54
N ARG A 56 -15.83 0.55 -2.02
CA ARG A 56 -14.78 1.35 -2.68
C ARG A 56 -13.47 0.58 -2.79
N LEU A 57 -13.07 -0.08 -1.70
CA LEU A 57 -11.86 -0.90 -1.65
C LEU A 57 -11.89 -1.97 -2.74
N VAL A 58 -12.98 -2.72 -2.86
CA VAL A 58 -13.13 -3.75 -3.91
C VAL A 58 -12.94 -3.15 -5.31
N LEU A 59 -13.57 -2.01 -5.60
CA LEU A 59 -13.45 -1.36 -6.91
C LEU A 59 -12.02 -0.88 -7.20
N LEU A 60 -11.35 -0.31 -6.20
CA LEU A 60 -9.96 0.17 -6.33
C LEU A 60 -8.97 -0.99 -6.46
N MET A 61 -9.17 -2.08 -5.72
CA MET A 61 -8.39 -3.31 -5.84
C MET A 61 -8.55 -3.94 -7.22
N GLN A 62 -9.76 -3.96 -7.79
CA GLN A 62 -9.99 -4.41 -9.16
C GLN A 62 -9.22 -3.57 -10.18
N ARG A 63 -9.23 -2.24 -10.05
CA ARG A 63 -8.47 -1.32 -10.92
C ARG A 63 -6.95 -1.50 -10.76
N PHE A 64 -6.48 -1.67 -9.53
CA PHE A 64 -5.08 -1.97 -9.23
C PHE A 64 -4.66 -3.29 -9.90
N ASN A 65 -5.44 -4.35 -9.72
CA ASN A 65 -5.19 -5.65 -10.34
C ASN A 65 -5.17 -5.57 -11.87
N GLN A 66 -6.10 -4.83 -12.49
CA GLN A 66 -6.08 -4.59 -13.94
C GLN A 66 -4.78 -3.92 -14.40
N ARG A 67 -4.20 -3.02 -13.59
CA ARG A 67 -2.97 -2.29 -13.92
C ARG A 67 -1.71 -3.16 -13.87
N ILE A 68 -1.72 -4.18 -13.04
CA ILE A 68 -0.61 -5.12 -12.85
C ILE A 68 -0.83 -6.47 -13.56
N HIS A 69 -2.03 -6.70 -14.11
CA HIS A 69 -2.41 -7.97 -14.71
C HIS A 69 -1.46 -8.41 -15.83
N GLY A 70 -1.03 -9.68 -15.79
CA GLY A 70 -0.12 -10.27 -16.78
C GLY A 70 1.33 -9.77 -16.72
N ARG A 71 1.69 -8.99 -15.70
CA ARG A 71 3.03 -8.44 -15.52
C ARG A 71 3.80 -9.22 -14.46
N VAL A 72 5.12 -9.30 -14.61
CA VAL A 72 5.98 -9.90 -13.59
C VAL A 72 6.07 -8.94 -12.39
N ILE A 73 5.59 -9.42 -11.25
CA ILE A 73 5.64 -8.72 -9.97
C ILE A 73 6.84 -9.27 -9.22
N ASP A 74 7.83 -8.42 -8.95
CA ASP A 74 9.02 -8.78 -8.21
C ASP A 74 8.74 -8.80 -6.70
N ALA A 75 7.89 -7.88 -6.22
CA ALA A 75 7.46 -7.83 -4.83
C ALA A 75 6.08 -7.18 -4.70
N LEU A 76 5.33 -7.60 -3.69
CA LEU A 76 4.05 -7.02 -3.30
C LEU A 76 4.08 -6.70 -1.81
N TYR A 77 3.79 -5.44 -1.47
CA TYR A 77 3.70 -4.97 -0.09
C TYR A 77 2.29 -4.50 0.22
N ILE A 78 1.79 -4.91 1.37
CA ILE A 78 0.55 -4.42 1.96
C ILE A 78 0.93 -3.75 3.27
N VAL A 79 0.51 -2.51 3.47
CA VAL A 79 0.77 -1.77 4.71
C VAL A 79 -0.54 -1.22 5.24
N ALA A 80 -0.88 -1.56 6.48
CA ALA A 80 -2.14 -1.20 7.11
C ALA A 80 -2.05 -1.20 8.65
N PRO A 81 -2.81 -0.36 9.34
CA PRO A 81 -3.01 -0.46 10.80
C PRO A 81 -4.04 -1.55 11.13
N LEU A 82 -3.59 -2.79 11.37
CA LEU A 82 -4.47 -3.96 11.51
C LEU A 82 -5.49 -3.85 12.64
N ALA A 83 -5.21 -3.12 13.72
CA ALA A 83 -6.16 -2.93 14.82
C ALA A 83 -7.45 -2.18 14.43
N PHE A 84 -7.47 -1.48 13.29
CA PHE A 84 -8.69 -0.82 12.79
C PHE A 84 -9.54 -1.72 11.89
N PHE A 85 -9.10 -2.94 11.63
CA PHE A 85 -9.77 -3.87 10.73
C PHE A 85 -10.24 -5.14 11.45
N PRO A 86 -11.21 -5.87 10.87
CA PRO A 86 -11.60 -7.19 11.38
C PRO A 86 -10.42 -8.18 11.44
N PRO A 87 -10.49 -9.21 12.31
CA PRO A 87 -9.44 -10.23 12.45
C PRO A 87 -9.01 -10.93 11.16
N ASP A 88 -9.90 -11.03 10.16
CA ASP A 88 -9.65 -11.75 8.90
C ASP A 88 -9.32 -10.80 7.72
N TYR A 89 -9.15 -9.51 8.00
CA TYR A 89 -8.95 -8.50 6.94
C TYR A 89 -7.67 -8.72 6.14
N GLU A 90 -6.62 -9.25 6.78
CA GLU A 90 -5.39 -9.64 6.09
C GLU A 90 -5.70 -10.65 4.98
N ASP A 91 -6.42 -11.72 5.30
CA ASP A 91 -6.78 -12.76 4.36
C ASP A 91 -7.66 -12.21 3.25
N GLU A 92 -8.64 -11.36 3.58
CA GLU A 92 -9.51 -10.71 2.59
C GLU A 92 -8.71 -9.87 1.59
N VAL A 93 -7.79 -9.02 2.05
CA VAL A 93 -6.97 -8.17 1.16
C VAL A 93 -6.02 -9.03 0.34
N GLN A 94 -5.42 -10.08 0.93
CA GLN A 94 -4.57 -11.01 0.17
C GLN A 94 -5.36 -11.75 -0.91
N GLN A 95 -6.58 -12.20 -0.61
CA GLN A 95 -7.51 -12.77 -1.60
C GLN A 95 -8.00 -11.72 -2.61
N MET A 96 -8.01 -10.43 -2.29
CA MET A 96 -8.27 -9.41 -3.30
C MET A 96 -7.09 -9.24 -4.27
N VAL A 97 -5.88 -9.69 -3.94
CA VAL A 97 -4.70 -9.69 -4.83
C VAL A 97 -4.37 -11.11 -5.32
N ILE A 98 -5.38 -11.82 -5.84
CA ILE A 98 -5.17 -13.13 -6.45
C ILE A 98 -4.21 -12.98 -7.65
N ASN A 99 -3.11 -13.75 -7.65
CA ASN A 99 -2.05 -13.88 -8.66
C ASN A 99 -0.74 -13.08 -8.45
N ALA A 100 -0.57 -12.36 -7.35
CA ALA A 100 0.74 -11.80 -7.00
C ALA A 100 1.60 -12.80 -6.20
N PRO A 101 2.94 -12.66 -6.20
CA PRO A 101 3.80 -13.36 -5.24
C PRO A 101 3.31 -13.11 -3.81
N ALA A 102 3.65 -14.01 -2.88
CA ALA A 102 3.25 -13.91 -1.47
C ALA A 102 3.49 -12.49 -0.95
N ALA A 103 2.39 -11.80 -0.60
CA ALA A 103 2.44 -10.42 -0.18
C ALA A 103 3.19 -10.31 1.15
N THR A 104 4.07 -9.30 1.27
CA THR A 104 4.63 -8.94 2.58
C THR A 104 3.68 -7.96 3.25
N LEU A 105 3.01 -8.41 4.31
CA LEU A 105 2.18 -7.56 5.16
C LEU A 105 3.04 -6.82 6.19
N ILE A 106 2.77 -5.53 6.37
CA ILE A 106 3.43 -4.66 7.34
C ILE A 106 2.34 -4.01 8.19
N ASP A 107 2.23 -4.46 9.44
CA ASP A 107 1.35 -3.85 10.44
C ASP A 107 1.97 -2.57 10.99
N ILE A 108 1.20 -1.48 10.95
CA ILE A 108 1.61 -0.17 11.48
C ILE A 108 0.70 0.31 12.63
N THR A 109 -0.05 -0.60 13.25
CA THR A 109 -0.94 -0.33 14.40
C THR A 109 -0.25 0.48 15.51
N ASP A 110 0.96 0.09 15.90
CA ASP A 110 1.70 0.73 16.98
C ASP A 110 2.45 2.01 16.56
N SER A 111 2.31 2.43 15.29
CA SER A 111 2.97 3.63 14.81
C SER A 111 2.24 4.89 15.28
N SER A 112 2.72 5.43 16.39
CA SER A 112 2.14 6.57 17.11
C SER A 112 2.37 7.95 16.47
N GLU A 113 3.13 8.06 15.38
CA GLU A 113 3.44 9.35 14.76
C GLU A 113 2.44 9.72 13.64
N LYS A 114 1.88 10.93 13.75
CA LYS A 114 1.18 11.60 12.64
C LYS A 114 2.17 11.77 11.49
N GLY A 115 2.03 10.98 10.42
CA GLY A 115 2.95 11.05 9.27
C GLY A 115 3.79 9.80 9.10
N ASN A 116 3.19 8.62 9.12
CA ASN A 116 3.84 7.44 8.58
C ASN A 116 4.06 7.68 7.10
N ASP A 117 5.29 7.95 6.69
CA ASP A 117 5.64 8.03 5.29
C ASP A 117 6.20 6.68 4.87
N ILE A 118 5.46 5.92 4.07
CA ILE A 118 5.98 4.70 3.47
C ILE A 118 6.70 5.09 2.20
N TYR A 119 8.02 5.00 2.27
CA TYR A 119 8.86 5.08 1.11
C TYR A 119 8.95 3.68 0.49
N PHE A 120 8.87 3.62 -0.84
CA PHE A 120 9.30 2.47 -1.63
C PHE A 120 10.43 2.98 -2.51
N ILE A 121 11.64 2.97 -1.96
CA ILE A 121 12.85 3.44 -2.65
C ILE A 121 13.39 2.28 -3.48
N GLY A 122 13.08 2.28 -4.78
CA GLY A 122 13.65 1.34 -5.74
C GLY A 122 14.97 1.85 -6.28
N SER A 123 16.09 1.46 -5.65
CA SER A 123 17.29 1.18 -6.44
C SER A 123 17.15 -0.24 -7.00
N ALA A 124 17.90 -0.58 -8.05
CA ALA A 124 17.77 -1.81 -8.85
C ALA A 124 17.63 -3.13 -8.07
N ARG A 125 17.90 -3.15 -6.76
CA ARG A 125 17.96 -4.34 -5.91
C ARG A 125 17.53 -4.12 -4.46
N VAL A 126 16.91 -3.01 -4.08
CA VAL A 126 16.56 -2.78 -2.66
C VAL A 126 15.18 -2.15 -2.56
N VAL A 127 14.35 -2.69 -1.68
CA VAL A 127 13.11 -2.05 -1.22
C VAL A 127 13.25 -1.79 0.28
N GLN A 128 13.10 -0.53 0.68
CA GLN A 128 13.07 -0.12 2.07
C GLN A 128 11.70 0.44 2.38
N VAL A 129 10.99 -0.15 3.33
CA VAL A 129 9.78 0.40 3.94
C VAL A 129 10.20 1.06 5.25
N GLN A 130 9.85 2.33 5.38
CA GLN A 130 10.11 3.12 6.58
C GLN A 130 8.77 3.57 7.17
N VAL A 131 8.68 3.58 8.49
CA VAL A 131 7.50 3.97 9.27
C VAL A 131 8.01 4.81 10.44
N GLY A 132 7.55 6.06 10.58
CA GLY A 132 8.02 6.97 11.65
C GLY A 132 9.55 7.13 11.68
N GLY A 133 10.19 7.25 10.52
CA GLY A 133 11.65 7.35 10.45
C GLY A 133 12.41 6.02 10.69
N ARG A 134 11.74 4.93 11.05
CA ARG A 134 12.36 3.62 11.30
C ARG A 134 12.16 2.66 10.14
N ILE A 135 13.22 1.96 9.76
CA ILE A 135 13.14 0.92 8.73
C ILE A 135 12.47 -0.30 9.35
N VAL A 136 11.32 -0.70 8.81
CA VAL A 136 10.59 -1.91 9.25
C VAL A 136 10.87 -3.10 8.35
N VAL A 137 11.13 -2.85 7.06
CA VAL A 137 11.49 -3.88 6.10
C VAL A 137 12.57 -3.32 5.18
N ARG A 138 13.65 -4.09 5.00
CA ARG A 138 14.63 -3.86 3.95
C ARG A 138 14.93 -5.18 3.27
N GLN A 139 14.57 -5.30 2.01
CA GLN A 139 14.88 -6.49 1.23
C GLN A 139 15.83 -6.14 0.11
N GLN A 140 16.87 -6.96 -0.06
CA GLN A 140 17.78 -6.90 -1.20
C GLN A 140 17.46 -8.04 -2.17
N TRP A 141 17.40 -7.74 -3.46
CA TRP A 141 17.01 -8.65 -4.54
C TRP A 141 18.07 -8.65 -5.65
#